data_AF-A0A7W0XYG0-F1
#
_entry.id   AF-A0A7W0XYG0-F1
#
_cell.length_a   1.000
_cell.length_b   1.000
_cell.length_c   1.000
_cell.angle_alpha   90.00
_cell.angle_beta   90.00
_cell.angle_gamma   90.00
#
_symmetry.space_group_name_H-M   'P 1'
#
loop_
_entity.id
_entity.type
_entity.pdbx_description
1 polymer ?
#
loop_
_entity_poly.entity_id
_entity_poly.type
_entity_poly.pdbx_seq_one_letter_code
_entity_poly.pdbx_strand_id
1 'polypeptide(L)'
;VEVGDGFEPVGISILGNSIFSNDGLGIDLDGDGITPNDGPGDADTGPNNLQNFPVISSANTGRRATTIKGTLESTLNATFIIQFFKNPIGAKDEGRTFAGEKVVSDTDGDGVVSFTFKPAKKVQAGMFVTATATDQATGDTSEFSAPKKVR
;
A
#
# COMPACT_ATOMS: atom_id res chain seq x y z
N VAL A 1 -26.65 -18.30 -21.10
CA VAL A 1 -25.42 -18.88 -20.51
C VAL A 1 -24.44 -17.75 -20.49
N GLU A 2 -24.37 -17.05 -19.37
CA GLU A 2 -23.31 -16.09 -19.13
C GLU A 2 -22.08 -16.94 -18.83
N VAL A 3 -21.18 -17.06 -19.80
CA VAL A 3 -19.83 -17.54 -19.56
C VAL A 3 -19.07 -16.32 -19.07
N GLY A 4 -19.19 -16.06 -17.76
CA GLY A 4 -18.17 -15.29 -17.08
C GLY A 4 -16.88 -16.08 -17.24
N ASP A 5 -15.93 -15.51 -17.96
CA ASP A 5 -14.60 -16.07 -18.08
C ASP A 5 -13.84 -16.04 -16.74
N GLY A 6 -14.44 -15.50 -15.67
CA GLY A 6 -14.14 -15.84 -14.27
C GLY A 6 -12.67 -15.69 -13.91
N PHE A 7 -11.97 -14.84 -14.66
CA PHE A 7 -10.54 -14.65 -14.54
C PHE A 7 -10.34 -13.40 -13.70
N GLU A 8 -10.29 -13.61 -12.38
CA GLU A 8 -9.83 -12.58 -11.46
C GLU A 8 -8.30 -12.51 -11.59
N PRO A 9 -7.74 -11.42 -12.13
CA PRO A 9 -6.31 -11.34 -12.38
C PRO A 9 -5.54 -11.27 -11.06
N VAL A 10 -4.77 -12.32 -10.76
CA VAL A 10 -3.84 -12.38 -9.62
C VAL A 10 -2.39 -12.20 -10.07
N GLY A 11 -1.52 -11.81 -9.13
CA GLY A 11 -0.09 -11.63 -9.32
C GLY A 11 0.30 -10.38 -10.10
N ILE A 12 -0.56 -9.36 -10.11
CA ILE A 12 -0.31 -8.11 -10.83
C ILE A 12 0.49 -7.16 -9.95
N SER A 13 1.79 -7.06 -10.26
CA SER A 13 2.71 -6.11 -9.61
C SER A 13 2.56 -4.71 -10.17
N ILE A 14 2.13 -3.77 -9.32
CA ILE A 14 2.00 -2.34 -9.65
C ILE A 14 3.08 -1.58 -8.90
N LEU A 15 4.25 -1.44 -9.53
CA LEU A 15 5.45 -0.90 -8.89
C LEU A 15 5.97 0.37 -9.57
N GLY A 16 6.19 1.43 -8.78
CA GLY A 16 6.81 2.68 -9.20
C GLY A 16 5.91 3.57 -10.07
N ASN A 17 4.64 3.20 -10.23
CA ASN A 17 3.67 3.95 -11.02
C ASN A 17 3.32 5.29 -10.35
N SER A 18 3.10 6.31 -11.18
CA SER A 18 2.52 7.59 -10.75
C SER A 18 1.03 7.55 -11.08
N ILE A 19 0.20 7.24 -10.09
CA ILE A 19 -1.25 7.07 -10.23
C ILE A 19 -1.92 8.14 -9.36
N PHE A 20 -2.47 9.18 -9.99
CA PHE A 20 -3.03 10.34 -9.29
C PHE A 20 -4.02 11.10 -10.16
N SER A 21 -4.81 11.97 -9.51
CA SER A 21 -5.82 12.81 -10.17
C SER A 21 -6.97 11.99 -10.77
N ASN A 22 -7.31 10.88 -10.13
CA ASN A 22 -8.47 10.08 -10.48
C ASN A 22 -9.73 10.65 -9.80
N ASP A 23 -10.85 10.50 -10.50
CA ASP A 23 -12.16 10.85 -9.95
C ASP A 23 -12.55 9.89 -8.81
N GLY A 24 -12.05 8.65 -8.84
CA GLY A 24 -12.18 7.61 -7.80
C GLY A 24 -10.87 7.31 -7.06
N LEU A 25 -10.65 6.04 -6.73
CA LEU A 25 -9.41 5.54 -6.12
C LEU A 25 -8.29 5.43 -7.16
N GLY A 26 -7.03 5.43 -6.70
CA GLY A 26 -5.89 5.22 -7.59
C GLY A 26 -5.78 3.76 -8.06
N ILE A 27 -5.99 2.83 -7.14
CA ILE A 27 -6.09 1.39 -7.41
C ILE A 27 -7.37 0.95 -6.70
N ASP A 28 -8.22 0.24 -7.43
CA ASP A 28 -9.49 -0.32 -6.97
C ASP A 28 -9.49 -1.76 -7.49
N LEU A 29 -9.39 -2.75 -6.60
CA LEU A 29 -9.12 -4.13 -7.00
C LEU A 29 -10.37 -4.79 -7.60
N ASP A 30 -11.54 -4.60 -6.99
CA ASP A 30 -12.81 -5.22 -7.44
C ASP A 30 -13.74 -4.21 -8.14
N GLY A 31 -13.34 -2.94 -8.24
CA GLY A 31 -14.15 -1.88 -8.86
C GLY A 31 -15.36 -1.48 -8.01
N ASP A 32 -15.37 -1.84 -6.74
CA ASP A 32 -16.48 -1.66 -5.80
C ASP A 32 -16.16 -0.63 -4.70
N GLY A 33 -14.96 -0.04 -4.74
CA GLY A 33 -14.47 0.93 -3.77
C GLY A 33 -13.27 0.41 -2.99
N ILE A 34 -13.07 0.93 -1.78
CA ILE A 34 -11.93 0.50 -0.96
C ILE A 34 -12.22 -0.89 -0.43
N THR A 35 -11.33 -1.84 -0.71
CA THR A 35 -11.38 -3.18 -0.14
C THR A 35 -10.83 -3.14 1.29
N PRO A 36 -11.64 -3.34 2.34
CA PRO A 36 -11.16 -3.22 3.72
C PRO A 36 -10.21 -4.35 4.10
N ASN A 37 -9.13 -4.05 4.83
CA ASN A 37 -8.28 -5.11 5.37
C ASN A 37 -9.08 -6.07 6.28
N ASP A 38 -8.87 -7.38 6.12
CA ASP A 38 -9.57 -8.46 6.83
C ASP A 38 -8.83 -8.99 8.07
N GLY A 39 -7.53 -8.70 8.19
CA GLY A 39 -6.68 -9.03 9.33
C GLY A 39 -5.42 -9.82 8.94
N PRO A 40 -4.70 -10.41 9.92
CA PRO A 40 -3.53 -11.23 9.63
C PRO A 40 -3.91 -12.57 8.99
N GLY A 41 -3.12 -12.99 8.01
CA GLY A 41 -3.30 -14.26 7.30
C GLY A 41 -4.00 -14.14 5.95
N ASP A 42 -4.68 -13.02 5.67
CA ASP A 42 -5.15 -12.55 4.34
C ASP A 42 -5.59 -13.69 3.42
N ALA A 43 -6.80 -14.19 3.69
CA ALA A 43 -7.33 -15.41 3.05
C ALA A 43 -8.23 -15.10 1.86
N ASP A 44 -8.26 -13.83 1.43
CA ASP A 44 -9.15 -13.36 0.39
C ASP A 44 -8.78 -13.90 -0.99
N THR A 45 -9.78 -13.90 -1.87
CA THR A 45 -9.65 -14.31 -3.27
C THR A 45 -10.31 -13.29 -4.15
N GLY A 46 -9.73 -13.02 -5.32
CA GLY A 46 -10.18 -11.99 -6.24
C GLY A 46 -8.99 -11.37 -6.96
N PRO A 47 -9.17 -10.21 -7.62
CA PRO A 47 -8.07 -9.49 -8.24
C PRO A 47 -6.96 -9.21 -7.23
N ASN A 48 -5.72 -9.59 -7.57
CA ASN A 48 -4.57 -9.56 -6.66
C ASN A 48 -4.82 -10.20 -5.27
N ASN A 49 -5.70 -11.20 -5.20
CA ASN A 49 -6.14 -11.82 -3.95
C ASN A 49 -6.62 -10.80 -2.90
N LEU A 50 -7.09 -9.62 -3.34
CA LEU A 50 -7.51 -8.51 -2.48
C LEU A 50 -6.48 -8.11 -1.41
N GLN A 51 -5.19 -8.30 -1.72
CA GLN A 51 -4.04 -8.05 -0.85
C GLN A 51 -4.24 -6.83 0.06
N ASN A 52 -4.13 -7.06 1.36
CA ASN A 52 -4.24 -6.00 2.37
C ASN A 52 -3.21 -4.88 2.14
N PHE A 53 -3.64 -3.63 2.33
CA PHE A 53 -2.78 -2.45 2.19
C PHE A 53 -2.10 -2.04 3.51
N PRO A 54 -0.95 -1.33 3.44
CA PRO A 54 -0.27 -0.84 4.64
C PRO A 54 -1.09 0.19 5.42
N VAL A 55 -1.05 0.15 6.76
CA VAL A 55 -1.66 1.17 7.62
C VAL A 55 -0.58 2.12 8.17
N ILE A 56 -0.60 3.39 7.72
CA ILE A 56 0.38 4.39 8.15
C ILE A 56 -0.03 5.06 9.48
N SER A 57 0.59 4.63 10.57
CA SER A 57 0.32 5.15 11.91
C SER A 57 0.88 6.56 12.16
N SER A 58 2.05 6.91 11.57
CA SER A 58 2.63 8.25 11.70
C SER A 58 3.51 8.65 10.52
N ALA A 59 3.53 9.94 10.21
CA ALA A 59 4.46 10.55 9.28
C ALA A 59 4.91 11.91 9.85
N ASN A 60 6.12 11.96 10.41
CA ASN A 60 6.64 13.15 11.09
C ASN A 60 7.89 13.65 10.39
N THR A 61 7.99 14.96 10.15
CA THR A 61 9.09 15.59 9.43
C THR A 61 9.85 16.60 10.28
N GLY A 62 11.17 16.39 10.38
CA GLY A 62 12.08 17.27 11.13
C GLY A 62 12.91 18.16 10.20
N ARG A 63 13.97 18.77 10.74
CA ARG A 63 14.90 19.59 9.93
C ARG A 63 15.59 18.77 8.84
N ARG A 64 15.92 17.51 9.10
CA ARG A 64 16.78 16.68 8.23
C ARG A 64 16.05 15.58 7.46
N ALA A 65 14.98 15.02 8.02
CA ALA A 65 14.32 13.85 7.43
C ALA A 65 12.84 13.76 7.84
N THR A 66 12.08 13.01 7.04
CA THR A 66 10.76 12.50 7.41
C THR A 66 10.90 11.07 7.92
N THR A 67 10.17 10.72 8.98
CA THR A 67 10.07 9.34 9.49
C THR A 67 8.62 8.91 9.38
N ILE A 68 8.39 7.81 8.68
CA ILE A 68 7.09 7.18 8.46
C ILE A 68 7.08 5.86 9.22
N LYS A 69 6.01 5.58 9.95
CA LYS A 69 5.79 4.32 10.65
C LYS A 69 4.41 3.77 10.32
N GLY A 70 4.29 2.46 10.33
CA GLY A 70 3.04 1.76 10.07
C GLY A 70 3.18 0.27 10.29
N THR A 71 2.10 -0.43 9.96
CA THR A 71 1.97 -1.89 10.01
C THR A 71 1.39 -2.38 8.69
N LEU A 72 1.66 -3.64 8.36
CA LEU A 72 0.95 -4.41 7.36
C LEU A 72 0.47 -5.69 8.05
N GLU A 73 -0.81 -6.00 7.91
CA GLU A 73 -1.39 -7.28 8.32
C GLU A 73 -1.73 -8.02 7.04
N SER A 74 -1.06 -9.15 6.76
CA SER A 74 -1.27 -9.87 5.49
C SER A 74 -0.83 -11.35 5.61
N THR A 75 -0.56 -12.01 4.48
CA THR A 75 -0.18 -13.41 4.35
C THR A 75 0.95 -13.81 5.29
N LEU A 76 0.75 -14.92 6.00
CA LEU A 76 1.71 -15.43 6.99
C LEU A 76 3.04 -15.85 6.33
N ASN A 77 4.15 -15.60 7.02
CA ASN A 77 5.50 -15.98 6.58
C ASN A 77 5.89 -15.44 5.19
N ALA A 78 5.26 -14.34 4.76
CA ALA A 78 5.50 -13.73 3.46
C ALA A 78 6.46 -12.53 3.55
N THR A 79 6.95 -12.11 2.39
CA THR A 79 7.78 -10.91 2.24
C THR A 79 7.13 -9.95 1.26
N PHE A 80 7.04 -8.69 1.66
CA PHE A 80 6.35 -7.65 0.93
C PHE A 80 7.27 -6.49 0.57
N ILE A 81 7.09 -5.94 -0.62
CA ILE A 81 7.61 -4.63 -1.00
C ILE A 81 6.54 -3.59 -0.61
N ILE A 82 6.88 -2.70 0.33
CA ILE A 82 6.05 -1.54 0.64
C ILE A 82 6.57 -0.35 -0.14
N GLN A 83 5.77 0.17 -1.08
CA GLN A 83 6.10 1.38 -1.81
C GLN A 83 5.41 2.60 -1.21
N PHE A 84 6.14 3.69 -1.04
CA PHE A 84 5.63 4.93 -0.45
C PHE A 84 5.54 6.03 -1.49
N PHE A 85 4.47 6.81 -1.43
CA PHE A 85 4.23 7.92 -2.35
C PHE A 85 3.95 9.20 -1.57
N LYS A 86 4.44 10.34 -2.06
CA LYS A 86 4.09 11.67 -1.54
C LYS A 86 3.04 12.32 -2.42
N ASN A 87 2.06 12.94 -1.78
CA ASN A 87 0.90 13.53 -2.43
C ASN A 87 0.66 14.98 -2.00
N PRO A 88 0.07 15.82 -2.86
CA PRO A 88 -0.32 17.18 -2.51
C PRO A 88 -1.42 17.20 -1.44
N ILE A 89 -1.75 18.40 -0.96
CA ILE A 89 -2.86 18.60 -0.02
C ILE A 89 -4.17 18.18 -0.70
N GLY A 90 -5.02 17.47 0.05
CA GLY A 90 -6.33 17.00 -0.45
C GLY A 90 -6.26 15.72 -1.27
N ALA A 91 -5.11 15.04 -1.26
CA ALA A 91 -4.96 13.74 -1.90
C ALA A 91 -5.88 12.69 -1.30
N LYS A 92 -6.40 11.83 -2.18
CA LYS A 92 -7.16 10.61 -1.87
C LYS A 92 -6.19 9.41 -1.71
N ASP A 93 -6.74 8.21 -1.77
CA ASP A 93 -6.04 6.92 -1.77
C ASP A 93 -5.35 6.72 -3.14
N GLU A 94 -4.27 7.47 -3.35
CA GLU A 94 -3.53 7.57 -4.62
C GLU A 94 -2.02 7.74 -4.38
N GLY A 95 -1.21 7.57 -5.43
CA GLY A 95 0.25 7.71 -5.38
C GLY A 95 0.81 8.58 -6.49
N ARG A 96 0.99 9.88 -6.23
CA ARG A 96 1.49 10.84 -7.23
C ARG A 96 2.99 10.73 -7.45
N THR A 97 3.80 10.82 -6.39
CA THR A 97 5.26 10.83 -6.55
C THR A 97 5.90 9.78 -5.67
N PHE A 98 6.58 8.83 -6.30
CA PHE A 98 7.35 7.80 -5.59
C PHE A 98 8.36 8.43 -4.63
N ALA A 99 8.30 8.02 -3.37
CA ALA A 99 9.16 8.48 -2.28
C ALA A 99 10.20 7.44 -1.86
N GLY A 100 10.08 6.21 -2.38
CA GLY A 100 10.94 5.07 -2.14
C GLY A 100 10.15 3.86 -1.66
N GLU A 101 10.87 2.78 -1.37
CA GLU A 101 10.28 1.51 -0.96
C GLU A 101 11.05 0.87 0.20
N LYS A 102 10.44 -0.12 0.83
CA LYS A 102 11.03 -0.93 1.88
C LYS A 102 10.53 -2.36 1.78
N VAL A 103 11.45 -3.31 1.81
CA VAL A 103 11.12 -4.73 1.97
C VAL A 103 10.88 -5.03 3.45
N VAL A 104 9.80 -5.74 3.73
CA VAL A 104 9.43 -6.21 5.07
C VAL A 104 9.06 -7.68 5.01
N SER A 105 9.38 -8.44 6.06
CA SER A 105 9.12 -9.89 6.12
C SER A 105 8.45 -10.23 7.44
N ASP A 106 7.41 -11.05 7.40
CA ASP A 106 6.84 -11.72 8.57
C ASP A 106 7.76 -12.89 8.96
N THR A 107 8.38 -12.82 10.14
CA THR A 107 9.39 -13.80 10.57
C THR A 107 8.98 -14.60 11.80
N ASP A 108 7.99 -14.11 12.55
CA ASP A 108 7.35 -14.79 13.68
C ASP A 108 6.06 -15.51 13.26
N GLY A 109 5.58 -15.28 12.03
CA GLY A 109 4.51 -16.04 11.42
C GLY A 109 3.12 -15.63 11.93
N ASP A 110 3.01 -14.43 12.52
CA ASP A 110 1.75 -13.89 13.04
C ASP A 110 0.99 -13.04 12.02
N GLY A 111 1.57 -12.84 10.82
CA GLY A 111 0.99 -12.06 9.73
C GLY A 111 1.07 -10.55 9.92
N VAL A 112 1.73 -10.05 10.97
CA VAL A 112 1.76 -8.62 11.31
C VAL A 112 3.18 -8.08 11.25
N VAL A 113 3.44 -7.17 10.30
CA VAL A 113 4.77 -6.59 10.12
C VAL A 113 4.76 -5.09 10.39
N SER A 114 5.48 -4.69 11.43
CA SER A 114 5.75 -3.28 11.73
C SER A 114 6.90 -2.73 10.89
N PHE A 115 6.77 -1.50 10.40
CA PHE A 115 7.83 -0.85 9.63
C PHE A 115 8.13 0.58 10.08
N THR A 116 9.39 0.97 9.86
CA THR A 116 9.85 2.37 9.87
C THR A 116 10.60 2.66 8.58
N PHE A 117 10.18 3.72 7.89
CA PHE A 117 10.75 4.16 6.63
C PHE A 117 11.18 5.63 6.71
N LYS A 118 12.29 5.96 6.07
CA LYS A 118 12.83 7.32 5.96
C LYS A 118 13.14 7.59 4.49
N PRO A 119 12.30 8.36 3.77
CA PRO A 119 12.54 8.64 2.36
C PRO A 119 13.84 9.43 2.18
N ALA A 120 14.56 9.15 1.09
CA ALA A 120 15.82 9.84 0.77
C ALA A 120 15.62 11.35 0.58
N LYS A 121 14.46 11.74 0.02
CA LYS A 121 14.03 13.13 -0.06
C LYS A 121 12.97 13.39 1.02
N LYS A 122 13.21 14.40 1.86
CA LYS A 122 12.26 14.85 2.87
C LYS A 122 10.89 15.17 2.23
N VAL A 123 9.82 14.69 2.84
CA VAL A 123 8.45 15.09 2.54
C VAL A 123 8.08 16.28 3.42
N GLN A 124 7.60 17.36 2.82
CA GLN A 124 7.30 18.61 3.53
C GLN A 124 6.06 18.46 4.43
N ALA A 125 6.03 19.21 5.54
CA ALA A 125 4.87 19.27 6.42
C ALA A 125 3.65 19.78 5.65
N GLY A 126 2.48 19.20 5.91
CA GLY A 126 1.24 19.51 5.20
C GLY A 126 1.00 18.65 3.95
N MET A 127 2.01 18.01 3.38
CA MET A 127 1.81 16.99 2.34
C MET A 127 1.25 15.70 2.95
N PHE A 128 0.86 14.77 2.10
CA PHE A 128 0.35 13.45 2.48
C PHE A 128 1.27 12.34 1.99
N VAL A 129 1.24 11.20 2.68
CA VAL A 129 1.91 9.97 2.29
C VAL A 129 0.87 8.86 2.19
N THR A 130 0.95 8.06 1.13
CA THR A 130 0.23 6.80 0.95
C THR A 130 1.24 5.69 0.68
N ALA A 131 0.80 4.45 0.75
CA ALA A 131 1.62 3.29 0.43
C ALA A 131 0.79 2.16 -0.19
N THR A 132 1.45 1.29 -0.95
CA THR A 132 0.94 -0.01 -1.39
C THR A 132 1.82 -1.13 -0.82
N ALA A 133 1.29 -2.34 -0.73
CA ALA A 133 2.04 -3.56 -0.46
C ALA A 133 2.01 -4.46 -1.70
N THR A 134 3.15 -5.06 -2.04
CA THR A 134 3.23 -6.09 -3.07
C THR A 134 3.87 -7.34 -2.48
N ASP A 135 3.17 -8.47 -2.50
CA ASP A 135 3.73 -9.77 -2.12
C ASP A 135 4.83 -10.16 -3.14
N GLN A 136 6.03 -10.48 -2.65
CA GLN A 136 7.17 -10.80 -3.52
C GLN A 136 7.08 -12.17 -4.19
N ALA A 137 6.37 -13.11 -3.60
CA ALA A 137 6.22 -14.46 -4.11
C ALA A 137 5.13 -14.53 -5.18
N THR A 138 3.99 -13.86 -4.95
CA THR A 138 2.84 -13.91 -5.87
C THR A 138 2.81 -12.73 -6.83
N GLY A 139 3.33 -11.57 -6.43
CA GLY A 139 3.26 -10.32 -7.19
C GLY A 139 1.98 -9.53 -6.94
N ASP A 140 1.07 -10.01 -6.08
CA ASP A 140 -0.19 -9.36 -5.73
C ASP A 140 0.06 -8.00 -5.10
N THR A 141 -0.55 -6.94 -5.65
CA THR A 141 -0.43 -5.57 -5.14
C THR A 141 -1.75 -5.06 -4.58
N SER A 142 -1.68 -4.49 -3.38
CA SER A 142 -2.80 -3.86 -2.70
C SER A 142 -3.27 -2.56 -3.36
N GLU A 143 -4.44 -2.10 -2.96
CA GLU A 143 -4.84 -0.70 -3.11
C GLU A 143 -3.92 0.26 -2.34
N PHE A 144 -4.12 1.57 -2.52
CA PHE A 144 -3.40 2.56 -1.72
C PHE A 144 -3.98 2.64 -0.29
N SER A 145 -3.07 2.73 0.68
CA SER A 145 -3.42 3.08 2.06
C SER A 145 -4.12 4.44 2.16
N ALA A 146 -4.94 4.61 3.20
CA ALA A 146 -5.46 5.91 3.61
C ALA A 146 -4.34 7.00 3.73
N PRO A 147 -4.55 8.23 3.22
CA PRO A 147 -3.51 9.25 3.16
C PRO A 147 -3.14 9.77 4.56
N LYS A 148 -1.85 9.66 4.91
CA LYS A 148 -1.32 10.19 6.17
C LYS A 148 -0.72 11.57 5.99
N LYS A 149 -1.31 12.57 6.65
CA LYS A 149 -0.75 13.93 6.70
C LYS A 149 0.61 13.93 7.41
N VAL A 150 1.60 14.55 6.78
CA VAL A 150 2.94 14.77 7.33
C VAL A 150 2.92 15.96 8.29
N ARG A 151 3.39 15.76 9.52
CA ARG A 151 3.47 16.79 10.57
C ARG A 151 4.90 17.17 10.90
#